data_AF-A0A4Q6C0H2-F1
#
_entry.id   AF-A0A4Q6C0H2-F1
#
_cell.length_a   1.000
_cell.length_b   1.000
_cell.length_c   1.000
_cell.angle_alpha   90.00
_cell.angle_beta   90.00
_cell.angle_gamma   90.00
#
_symmetry.space_group_name_H-M   'P 1'
#
loop_
_entity.id
_entity.type
_entity.pdbx_description
1 polymer ?
#
loop_
_entity_poly.entity_id
_entity_poly.type
_entity_poly.pdbx_seq_one_letter_code
_entity_poly.pdbx_strand_id
1 'polypeptide(L)'
;GNRIFGCDDCQLVCPWNKFARRTDEPDFRARNDLDVATLAQLFAWDEDEFLQRTEGSAIRRSGHVRWLRNLAVALGNAPATPEVLASLVSRRDHESDLVREHVAWALQRHDDAHQAQRGPAAD
;
A
#
# COMPACT_ATOMS: atom_id res chain seq x y z
N GLY A 1 7.81 -4.60 2.68
CA GLY A 1 6.78 -5.46 2.04
C GLY A 1 5.67 -4.60 1.47
N ASN A 2 4.80 -5.16 0.63
CA ASN A 2 3.72 -4.46 -0.08
C ASN A 2 2.31 -4.80 0.43
N ARG A 3 2.19 -5.45 1.60
CA ARG A 3 0.89 -5.80 2.20
C ARG A 3 0.30 -4.58 2.90
N ILE A 4 -0.80 -4.07 2.34
CA ILE A 4 -1.47 -2.85 2.82
C ILE A 4 -2.64 -3.12 3.78
N PHE A 5 -3.12 -4.36 3.83
CA PHE A 5 -4.17 -4.82 4.75
C PHE A 5 -4.01 -6.31 5.06
N GLY A 6 -4.06 -6.68 6.34
CA GLY A 6 -3.92 -8.07 6.79
C GLY A 6 -2.52 -8.68 6.59
N CYS A 7 -2.38 -9.94 7.00
CA CYS A 7 -1.19 -10.76 6.77
C CYS A 7 -1.58 -12.24 6.84
N ASP A 8 -1.30 -12.98 5.77
CA ASP A 8 -1.60 -14.41 5.67
C ASP A 8 -0.35 -15.30 5.76
N ASP A 9 0.80 -14.75 6.14
CA ASP A 9 2.06 -15.51 6.19
C ASP A 9 1.96 -16.75 7.10
N CYS A 10 1.25 -16.63 8.22
CA CYS A 10 1.01 -17.77 9.11
C CYS A 10 0.14 -18.85 8.47
N GLN A 11 -0.80 -18.48 7.58
CA GLN A 11 -1.61 -19.43 6.83
C GLN A 11 -0.84 -20.04 5.66
N LEU A 12 0.05 -19.28 5.02
CA LEU A 12 0.88 -19.75 3.91
C LEU A 12 1.90 -20.81 4.35
N VAL A 13 2.48 -20.68 5.54
CA VAL A 13 3.44 -21.65 6.09
C VAL A 13 2.79 -22.83 6.80
N CYS A 14 1.47 -22.80 7.00
CA CYS A 14 0.75 -23.82 7.76
C CYS A 14 0.74 -25.17 7.01
N PRO A 15 1.23 -26.27 7.62
CA PRO A 15 1.28 -27.59 6.96
C PRO A 15 -0.09 -28.18 6.66
N TRP A 16 -1.15 -27.67 7.32
CA TRP A 16 -2.53 -28.09 7.10
C TRP A 16 -3.23 -27.30 5.99
N ASN A 17 -2.82 -26.06 5.74
CA ASN A 17 -3.51 -25.20 4.77
C ASN A 17 -3.31 -25.66 3.32
N LYS A 18 -2.29 -26.50 3.05
CA LYS A 18 -2.11 -27.16 1.74
C LYS A 18 -3.27 -28.08 1.35
N PHE A 19 -4.08 -28.51 2.31
CA PHE A 19 -5.27 -29.35 2.07
C PHE A 19 -6.54 -28.50 1.87
N ALA A 20 -6.48 -27.19 2.10
CA ALA A 20 -7.61 -26.30 1.89
C ALA A 20 -7.94 -26.18 0.40
N ARG A 21 -9.23 -26.08 0.09
CA ARG A 21 -9.73 -25.83 -1.27
C ARG A 21 -10.29 -24.42 -1.34
N ARG A 22 -10.00 -23.71 -2.43
CA ARG A 22 -10.67 -22.43 -2.70
C ARG A 22 -12.15 -22.69 -2.88
N THR A 23 -12.96 -21.82 -2.31
CA THR A 23 -14.41 -21.81 -2.49
C THR A 23 -14.77 -20.99 -3.72
N ASP A 24 -15.84 -21.39 -4.41
CA ASP A 24 -16.39 -20.65 -5.55
C ASP A 24 -17.57 -19.75 -5.15
N GLU A 25 -17.87 -19.65 -3.85
CA GLU A 25 -18.91 -18.76 -3.29
C GLU A 25 -18.72 -17.31 -3.79
N PRO A 26 -19.65 -16.79 -4.63
CA PRO A 26 -19.50 -15.47 -5.25
C PRO A 26 -19.28 -14.33 -4.27
N ASP A 27 -19.85 -14.41 -3.07
CA ASP A 27 -19.73 -13.36 -2.06
C ASP A 27 -18.29 -13.13 -1.58
N PHE A 28 -17.41 -14.11 -1.75
CA PHE A 28 -15.98 -14.04 -1.38
C PHE A 28 -15.06 -13.60 -2.53
N ARG A 29 -15.59 -13.31 -3.72
CA ARG A 29 -14.78 -12.76 -4.81
C ARG A 29 -14.27 -11.37 -4.45
N ALA A 30 -13.09 -11.03 -4.96
CA ALA A 30 -12.55 -9.67 -4.85
C ALA A 30 -13.56 -8.68 -5.45
N ARG A 31 -13.73 -7.55 -4.76
CA ARG A 31 -14.62 -6.45 -5.17
C ARG A 31 -13.77 -5.24 -5.49
N ASN A 32 -14.27 -4.35 -6.35
CA ASN A 32 -13.64 -3.07 -6.67
C ASN A 32 -12.20 -3.22 -7.20
N ASP A 33 -11.93 -4.32 -7.91
CA ASP A 33 -10.65 -4.62 -8.56
C ASP A 33 -9.44 -4.60 -7.60
N LEU A 34 -9.69 -4.83 -6.30
CA LEU A 34 -8.66 -4.79 -5.25
C LEU A 34 -7.54 -5.82 -5.42
N ASP A 35 -7.77 -6.86 -6.22
CA ASP A 35 -6.80 -7.90 -6.58
C ASP A 35 -5.89 -7.52 -7.75
N VAL A 36 -6.23 -6.48 -8.52
CA VAL A 36 -5.47 -6.02 -9.68
C VAL A 36 -5.05 -4.55 -9.62
N ALA A 37 -5.64 -3.75 -8.73
CA ALA A 37 -5.35 -2.33 -8.57
C ALA A 37 -3.88 -2.09 -8.17
N THR A 38 -3.28 -1.03 -8.72
CA THR A 38 -1.93 -0.61 -8.36
C THR A 38 -1.92 0.16 -7.04
N LEU A 39 -0.79 0.17 -6.34
CA LEU A 39 -0.63 0.96 -5.11
C LEU A 39 -0.88 2.46 -5.37
N ALA A 40 -0.48 2.97 -6.54
CA ALA A 40 -0.70 4.36 -6.92
C ALA A 40 -2.20 4.67 -7.07
N GLN A 41 -2.96 3.80 -7.75
CA GLN A 41 -4.41 3.93 -7.89
C GLN A 41 -5.10 3.94 -6.51
N LEU A 42 -4.74 2.99 -5.66
CA LEU A 42 -5.30 2.88 -4.30
C LEU A 42 -4.92 4.07 -3.40
N PHE A 43 -3.74 4.64 -3.60
CA PHE A 43 -3.27 5.83 -2.89
C PHE A 43 -3.90 7.12 -3.40
N ALA A 44 -4.55 7.11 -4.57
CA ALA A 44 -5.26 8.26 -5.11
C ALA A 44 -6.67 8.44 -4.55
N TRP A 45 -7.28 7.38 -3.97
CA TRP A 45 -8.63 7.46 -3.41
C TRP A 45 -8.73 8.52 -2.32
N ASP A 46 -9.69 9.43 -2.43
CA ASP A 46 -10.09 10.29 -1.33
C ASP A 46 -10.88 9.49 -0.27
N GLU A 47 -11.29 10.17 0.82
CA GLU A 47 -11.99 9.49 1.91
C GLU A 47 -13.37 8.98 1.46
N ASP A 48 -14.07 9.73 0.63
CA ASP A 48 -15.40 9.35 0.13
C ASP A 48 -15.31 8.11 -0.78
N GLU A 49 -14.36 8.08 -1.72
CA GLU A 49 -14.11 6.92 -2.58
C GLU A 49 -13.68 5.71 -1.75
N PHE A 50 -12.81 5.89 -0.74
CA PHE A 50 -12.44 4.82 0.18
C PHE A 50 -13.66 4.27 0.92
N LEU A 51 -14.52 5.13 1.49
CA LEU A 51 -15.72 4.71 2.22
C LEU A 51 -16.70 3.97 1.33
N GLN A 52 -16.90 4.44 0.10
CA GLN A 52 -17.79 3.83 -0.89
C GLN A 52 -17.24 2.47 -1.34
N ARG A 53 -15.99 2.40 -1.81
CA ARG A 53 -15.38 1.16 -2.32
C ARG A 53 -15.07 0.12 -1.25
N THR A 54 -15.04 0.50 0.02
CA THR A 54 -14.83 -0.46 1.12
C THR A 54 -16.11 -0.77 1.89
N GLU A 55 -17.28 -0.29 1.44
CA GLU A 55 -18.56 -0.62 2.05
C GLU A 55 -18.79 -2.14 2.13
N GLY A 56 -19.21 -2.62 3.30
CA GLY A 56 -19.39 -4.04 3.58
C GLY A 56 -18.07 -4.85 3.68
N SER A 57 -16.90 -4.21 3.55
CA SER A 57 -15.59 -4.87 3.69
C SER A 57 -14.96 -4.61 5.07
N ALA A 58 -14.17 -5.59 5.55
CA ALA A 58 -13.35 -5.44 6.74
C ALA A 58 -12.31 -4.30 6.61
N ILE A 59 -11.91 -3.97 5.37
CA ILE A 59 -10.95 -2.88 5.08
C ILE A 59 -11.44 -1.55 5.64
N ARG A 60 -12.74 -1.27 5.55
CA ARG A 60 -13.34 -0.01 6.02
C ARG A 60 -13.07 0.29 7.49
N ARG A 61 -12.96 -0.75 8.33
CA ARG A 61 -12.67 -0.60 9.77
C ARG A 61 -11.29 -0.01 10.06
N SER A 62 -10.37 -0.04 9.10
CA SER A 62 -9.05 0.57 9.26
C SER A 62 -9.10 2.10 9.24
N GLY A 63 -10.06 2.69 8.52
CA GLY A 63 -10.14 4.13 8.27
C GLY A 63 -9.12 4.61 7.23
N HIS A 64 -9.48 5.68 6.51
CA HIS A 64 -8.72 6.19 5.36
C HIS A 64 -7.31 6.65 5.72
N VAL A 65 -7.13 7.31 6.87
CA VAL A 65 -5.80 7.72 7.35
C VAL A 65 -4.84 6.53 7.51
N ARG A 66 -5.30 5.39 8.05
CA ARG A 66 -4.44 4.20 8.22
C ARG A 66 -4.21 3.47 6.90
N TRP A 67 -5.20 3.49 6.01
CA TRP A 67 -5.08 3.03 4.63
C TRP A 67 -3.95 3.76 3.89
N LEU A 68 -3.97 5.09 3.90
CA LEU A 68 -2.92 5.91 3.32
C LEU A 68 -1.56 5.67 3.97
N ARG A 69 -1.51 5.59 5.31
CA ARG A 69 -0.27 5.28 6.02
C ARG A 69 0.36 3.97 5.54
N ASN A 70 -0.43 2.90 5.39
CA ASN A 70 0.08 1.62 4.93
C ASN A 70 0.52 1.66 3.46
N LEU A 71 -0.23 2.37 2.62
CA LEU A 71 0.13 2.56 1.21
C LEU A 71 1.41 3.37 1.03
N ALA A 72 1.62 4.43 1.82
CA ALA A 72 2.88 5.18 1.80
C ALA A 72 4.07 4.27 2.14
N VAL A 73 3.93 3.40 3.15
CA VAL A 73 4.96 2.39 3.47
C VAL A 73 5.19 1.41 2.31
N ALA A 74 4.13 0.93 1.67
CA ALA A 74 4.23 0.02 0.54
C ALA A 74 4.91 0.70 -0.67
N LEU A 75 4.57 1.95 -0.97
CA LEU A 75 5.18 2.77 -2.02
C LEU A 75 6.64 3.09 -1.74
N GLY A 76 7.03 3.36 -0.49
CA GLY A 76 8.43 3.52 -0.10
C GLY A 76 9.25 2.23 -0.21
N ASN A 77 8.61 1.06 -0.13
CA ASN A 77 9.25 -0.23 -0.34
C ASN A 77 9.28 -0.68 -1.80
N ALA A 78 8.51 -0.04 -2.68
CA ALA A 78 8.44 -0.36 -4.09
C ALA A 78 9.68 0.18 -4.83
N PRO A 79 9.98 -0.32 -6.05
CA PRO A 79 10.96 0.31 -6.92
C PRO A 79 10.60 1.78 -7.20
N ALA A 80 11.62 2.64 -7.29
CA ALA A 80 11.43 4.04 -7.65
C ALA A 80 10.96 4.14 -9.11
N THR A 81 9.76 4.68 -9.32
CA THR A 81 9.24 5.07 -10.62
C THR A 81 8.67 6.48 -10.55
N PRO A 82 8.57 7.21 -11.68
CA PRO A 82 7.95 8.53 -11.70
C PRO A 82 6.53 8.53 -11.11
N GLU A 83 5.75 7.46 -11.36
CA GLU A 83 4.39 7.30 -10.83
C GLU A 83 4.38 7.13 -9.30
N VAL A 84 5.29 6.32 -8.75
CA VAL A 84 5.42 6.13 -7.29
C VAL A 84 5.80 7.44 -6.61
N LEU A 85 6.79 8.15 -7.15
CA LEU A 85 7.23 9.43 -6.59
C LEU A 85 6.15 10.51 -6.69
N ALA A 86 5.47 10.62 -7.83
CA ALA A 86 4.35 11.54 -8.01
C ALA A 86 3.19 11.24 -7.05
N SER A 87 2.89 9.95 -6.84
CA SER A 87 1.86 9.51 -5.89
C SER A 87 2.22 9.93 -4.47
N LEU A 88 3.47 9.75 -4.03
CA LEU A 88 3.91 10.18 -2.70
C LEU A 88 3.87 11.71 -2.56
N VAL A 89 4.37 12.45 -3.55
CA VAL A 89 4.39 13.92 -3.54
C VAL A 89 2.97 14.51 -3.45
N SER A 90 1.97 13.89 -4.09
CA SER A 90 0.59 14.39 -4.07
C SER A 90 -0.03 14.45 -2.67
N ARG A 91 0.52 13.73 -1.69
CA ARG A 91 0.05 13.72 -0.29
C ARG A 91 1.06 14.27 0.71
N ARG A 92 2.09 15.00 0.25
CA ARG A 92 3.12 15.59 1.12
C ARG A 92 2.53 16.50 2.20
N ASP A 93 1.50 17.26 1.86
CA ASP A 93 0.87 18.26 2.72
C ASP A 93 -0.49 17.82 3.27
N HIS A 94 -0.73 16.50 3.34
CA HIS A 94 -1.97 15.93 3.87
C HIS A 94 -2.28 16.41 5.29
N GLU A 95 -3.55 16.61 5.66
CA GLU A 95 -3.94 17.17 6.97
C GLU A 95 -3.48 16.33 8.17
N SER A 96 -3.46 15.00 8.01
CA SER A 96 -3.02 14.06 9.04
C SER A 96 -1.48 14.01 9.16
N ASP A 97 -0.97 14.33 10.35
CA ASP A 97 0.45 14.21 10.71
C ASP A 97 1.01 12.82 10.41
N LEU A 98 0.23 11.77 10.69
CA LEU A 98 0.62 10.38 10.46
C LEU A 98 0.89 10.11 8.98
N VAL A 99 0.04 10.63 8.09
CA VAL A 99 0.21 10.45 6.64
C VAL A 99 1.44 11.20 6.17
N ARG A 100 1.62 12.46 6.60
CA ARG A 100 2.80 13.26 6.22
C ARG A 100 4.10 12.61 6.66
N GLU A 101 4.16 12.09 7.88
CA GLU A 101 5.34 11.38 8.41
C GLU A 101 5.74 10.20 7.51
N HIS A 102 4.76 9.36 7.12
CA HIS A 102 5.04 8.17 6.33
C HIS A 102 5.32 8.47 4.86
N VAL A 103 4.71 9.53 4.31
CA VAL A 103 5.04 10.04 2.98
C VAL A 103 6.47 10.59 2.95
N ALA A 104 6.85 11.39 3.95
CA ALA A 104 8.21 11.92 4.06
C ALA A 104 9.25 10.80 4.20
N TRP A 105 8.97 9.79 5.04
CA TRP A 105 9.80 8.60 5.16
C TRP A 105 9.96 7.87 3.81
N ALA A 106 8.86 7.68 3.07
CA ALA A 106 8.89 6.98 1.79
C ALA A 106 9.71 7.73 0.74
N LEU A 107 9.59 9.06 0.67
CA LEU A 107 10.39 9.91 -0.22
C LEU A 107 11.88 9.84 0.15
N GLN A 108 12.22 9.99 1.43
CA GLN A 108 13.61 9.90 1.90
C GLN A 108 14.24 8.54 1.55
N ARG A 109 13.47 7.45 1.70
CA ARG A 109 13.94 6.11 1.35
C ARG A 109 14.30 5.97 -0.14
N HIS A 110 13.54 6.62 -1.03
CA HIS A 110 13.87 6.67 -2.46
C HIS A 110 15.10 7.51 -2.74
N ASP A 111 15.26 8.64 -2.04
CA ASP A 111 16.46 9.49 -2.16
C ASP A 111 17.71 8.72 -1.71
N ASP A 112 17.67 8.04 -0.56
CA ASP A 112 18.78 7.23 -0.05
C ASP A 112 19.14 6.10 -1.03
N ALA A 113 18.13 5.42 -1.57
CA ALA A 113 18.34 4.34 -2.54
C ALA A 113 18.96 4.86 -3.85
N HIS A 114 18.57 6.04 -4.30
CA HIS A 114 19.12 6.69 -5.49
C HIS A 114 20.57 7.18 -5.24
N GLN A 115 20.88 7.68 -4.05
CA GLN A 115 22.25 8.04 -3.67
C GLN A 115 23.16 6.81 -3.60
N ALA A 116 22.70 5.72 -3.00
CA ALA A 116 23.44 4.46 -2.93
C ALA A 116 23.78 3.90 -4.33
N GLN A 117 22.91 4.13 -5.32
CA GLN A 117 23.13 3.71 -6.72
C GLN A 117 24.14 4.58 -7.48
N ARG A 118 24.36 5.84 -7.06
CA ARG A 118 25.31 6.74 -7.74
C ARG A 118 26.78 6.47 -7.39
N GLY A 119 27.05 5.68 -6.34
CA GLY A 119 28.41 5.43 -5.84
C GLY A 119 29.04 6.70 -5.23
N PRO A 120 30.11 6.56 -4.42
CA PRO A 120 30.88 7.73 -4.01
C PRO A 120 31.46 8.40 -5.26
N ALA A 121 31.34 9.72 -5.36
CA ALA A 121 32.01 10.49 -6.41
C ALA A 121 33.51 10.13 -6.37
N ALA A 122 34.06 9.71 -7.52
CA ALA A 122 35.48 9.46 -7.64
C ALA A 122 36.22 10.81 -7.53
N ASP A 123 36.94 11.01 -6.44
CA ASP A 123 37.92 12.09 -6.23
C ASP A 123 39.23 11.82 -6.99
#